data_AF-A0A831THX8-F1
#
_entry.id   AF-A0A831THX8-F1
#
_cell.length_a   1.000
_cell.length_b   1.000
_cell.length_c   1.000
_cell.angle_alpha   90.00
_cell.angle_beta   90.00
_cell.angle_gamma   90.00
#
_symmetry.space_group_name_H-M   'P 1'
#
loop_
_entity.id
_entity.type
_entity.pdbx_description
1 polymer ?
#
loop_
_entity_poly.entity_id
_entity_poly.type
_entity_poly.pdbx_seq_one_letter_code
_entity_poly.pdbx_strand_id
1 'polypeptide(L)'
;MPSRSRSAASIAALASYWSVMLLRQVNEPLYAAWINQGLSSSVRATVLSISSQADALGQIAGGPLVGLIGLHISVQAALGISAGALVPAVLLLLVVARHQALLSARRPSVADPAAGDGWR
;
A
#
# COMPACT_ATOMS: atom_id res chain seq x y z
N MET A 1 34.57 9.50 -21.30
CA MET A 1 33.51 8.55 -21.72
C MET A 1 32.33 8.61 -20.72
N PRO A 2 31.32 9.47 -20.92
CA PRO A 2 30.21 9.68 -19.97
C PRO A 2 28.89 8.95 -20.31
N SER A 3 28.83 8.09 -21.34
CA SER A 3 27.55 7.59 -21.88
C SER A 3 26.90 6.44 -21.07
N ARG A 4 27.70 5.56 -20.44
CA ARG A 4 27.20 4.37 -19.72
C ARG A 4 26.40 4.70 -18.45
N SER A 5 26.75 5.77 -17.73
CA SER A 5 26.05 6.15 -16.49
C SER A 5 24.67 6.73 -16.77
N ARG A 6 24.52 7.49 -17.86
CA ARG A 6 23.24 8.06 -18.28
C ARG A 6 22.25 7.00 -18.74
N SER A 7 22.71 5.99 -19.49
CA SER A 7 21.84 4.89 -19.93
C SER A 7 21.36 4.03 -18.76
N ALA A 8 22.24 3.74 -17.79
CA ALA A 8 21.86 2.99 -16.59
C ALA A 8 20.82 3.73 -15.75
N ALA A 9 20.97 5.05 -15.58
CA ALA A 9 20.00 5.88 -14.87
C ALA A 9 18.62 5.89 -15.56
N SER A 10 18.58 6.02 -16.89
CA SER A 10 17.31 5.98 -17.64
C SER A 10 16.61 4.63 -17.55
N ILE A 11 17.36 3.53 -17.58
CA ILE A 11 16.81 2.18 -17.40
C ILE A 11 16.21 2.05 -15.99
N ALA A 12 16.93 2.49 -14.96
CA ALA A 12 16.42 2.46 -13.59
C ALA A 12 15.15 3.33 -13.42
N ALA A 13 15.11 4.50 -14.06
CA ALA A 13 13.94 5.37 -14.05
C ALA A 13 12.72 4.71 -14.73
N LEU A 14 12.91 4.11 -15.91
CA LEU A 14 11.85 3.39 -16.62
C LEU A 14 11.36 2.16 -15.83
N ALA A 15 12.28 1.38 -15.29
CA ALA A 15 11.95 0.24 -14.44
C ALA A 15 11.11 0.69 -13.23
N SER A 16 11.54 1.74 -12.54
CA SER A 16 10.81 2.30 -11.39
C SER A 16 9.41 2.80 -11.80
N TYR A 17 9.32 3.52 -12.92
CA TYR A 17 8.04 4.02 -13.45
C TYR A 17 7.08 2.86 -13.74
N TRP A 18 7.52 1.81 -14.43
CA TRP A 18 6.69 0.65 -14.71
C TRP A 18 6.33 -0.13 -13.45
N SER A 19 7.27 -0.30 -12.51
CA SER A 19 6.97 -0.92 -11.21
C SER A 19 5.86 -0.18 -10.48
N VAL A 20 5.94 1.16 -10.40
CA VAL A 20 4.90 1.97 -9.76
C VAL A 20 3.56 1.82 -10.50
N MET A 21 3.56 1.88 -11.84
CA MET A 21 2.33 1.69 -12.61
C MET A 21 1.69 0.32 -12.39
N LEU A 22 2.49 -0.75 -12.43
CA LEU A 22 2.01 -2.12 -12.21
C LEU A 22 1.44 -2.28 -10.80
N LEU A 23 2.17 -1.82 -9.78
CA LEU A 23 1.73 -1.91 -8.39
C LEU A 23 0.42 -1.15 -8.16
N ARG A 24 0.27 0.05 -8.73
CA ARG A 24 -0.97 0.82 -8.63
C ARG A 24 -2.15 0.13 -9.32
N GLN A 25 -1.94 -0.40 -10.52
CA GLN A 25 -3.00 -1.10 -11.27
C GLN A 25 -3.45 -2.39 -10.58
N VAL A 26 -2.52 -3.13 -9.97
CA VAL A 26 -2.83 -4.36 -9.23
C VAL A 26 -3.48 -4.06 -7.87
N ASN A 27 -3.15 -2.93 -7.24
CA ASN A 27 -3.70 -2.56 -5.94
C ASN A 27 -5.23 -2.36 -5.96
N GLU A 28 -5.77 -1.71 -6.99
CA GLU A 28 -7.22 -1.46 -7.13
C GLU A 28 -8.09 -2.73 -7.05
N PRO A 29 -7.91 -3.75 -7.92
CA PRO A 29 -8.72 -4.96 -7.86
C PRO A 29 -8.48 -5.77 -6.59
N LEU A 30 -7.25 -5.78 -6.04
CA LEU A 30 -6.96 -6.47 -4.79
C LEU A 30 -7.69 -5.82 -3.61
N TYR A 31 -7.65 -4.50 -3.53
CA TYR A 31 -8.36 -3.73 -2.50
C TYR A 31 -9.88 -3.96 -2.59
N ALA A 32 -10.44 -3.87 -3.80
CA ALA A 32 -11.86 -4.12 -4.02
C ALA A 32 -12.26 -5.55 -3.65
N ALA A 33 -11.48 -6.56 -4.03
CA ALA A 33 -11.73 -7.96 -3.67
C ALA A 33 -11.69 -8.18 -2.15
N TRP A 34 -10.70 -7.60 -1.47
CA TRP A 34 -10.57 -7.69 -0.02
C TRP A 34 -11.76 -7.07 0.71
N ILE A 35 -12.18 -5.86 0.31
CA ILE A 35 -13.36 -5.19 0.87
C ILE A 35 -14.65 -5.98 0.59
N ASN A 36 -14.79 -6.53 -0.62
CA ASN A 36 -15.97 -7.32 -1.00
C ASN A 36 -16.11 -8.62 -0.20
N GLN A 37 -14.99 -9.23 0.22
CA GLN A 37 -14.99 -10.44 1.05
C GLN A 37 -15.15 -10.14 2.54
N GLY A 38 -14.64 -9.00 3.01
CA GLY A 38 -14.57 -8.67 4.44
C GLY A 38 -15.78 -7.91 5.01
N LEU A 39 -16.63 -7.30 4.18
CA LEU A 39 -17.71 -6.43 4.63
C LEU A 39 -19.07 -6.81 4.03
N SER A 40 -20.15 -6.52 4.77
CA SER A 40 -21.52 -6.66 4.28
C SER A 40 -21.81 -5.66 3.15
N SER A 41 -22.78 -5.99 2.28
CA SER A 41 -23.15 -5.17 1.12
C SER A 41 -23.53 -3.72 1.48
N SER A 42 -24.19 -3.51 2.63
CA SER A 42 -24.60 -2.18 3.10
C SER A 42 -23.44 -1.27 3.49
N VAL A 43 -22.29 -1.82 3.87
CA VAL A 43 -21.10 -1.05 4.29
C VAL A 43 -20.09 -0.92 3.13
N ARG A 44 -19.98 -1.93 2.26
CA ARG A 44 -19.04 -1.98 1.13
C ARG A 44 -19.06 -0.74 0.24
N ALA A 45 -20.25 -0.30 -0.17
CA ALA A 45 -20.38 0.85 -1.08
C ALA A 45 -19.86 2.14 -0.46
N THR A 46 -20.16 2.36 0.83
CA THR A 46 -19.68 3.53 1.58
C THR A 46 -18.16 3.51 1.73
N VAL A 47 -17.58 2.36 2.12
CA VAL A 47 -16.13 2.24 2.26
C VAL A 47 -15.43 2.45 0.91
N LEU A 48 -15.92 1.83 -0.15
CA LEU A 48 -15.33 2.01 -1.49
C LEU A 48 -15.44 3.46 -1.98
N SER A 49 -16.56 4.13 -1.68
CA SER A 49 -16.76 5.55 -2.01
C SER A 49 -15.84 6.49 -1.21
N ILE A 50 -15.69 6.28 0.09
CA ILE A 50 -14.77 7.07 0.92
C ILE A 50 -13.33 6.87 0.44
N SER A 51 -12.96 5.64 0.09
CA SER A 51 -11.62 5.34 -0.44
C SER A 51 -11.36 6.02 -1.78
N SER A 52 -12.32 6.01 -2.70
CA SER A 52 -12.17 6.70 -3.99
C SER A 52 -12.12 8.23 -3.84
N GLN A 53 -12.90 8.79 -2.90
CA GLN A 53 -12.84 10.21 -2.57
C GLN A 53 -11.48 10.59 -1.97
N ALA A 54 -10.93 9.76 -1.07
CA ALA A 54 -9.60 9.97 -0.50
C ALA A 54 -8.50 9.93 -1.57
N ASP A 55 -8.56 8.98 -2.52
CA ASP A 55 -7.63 8.93 -3.65
C ASP A 55 -7.77 10.19 -4.54
N ALA A 56 -8.99 10.58 -4.90
CA ALA A 56 -9.25 11.77 -5.70
C ALA A 56 -8.71 13.04 -5.03
N LEU A 57 -8.96 13.21 -3.72
CA LEU A 57 -8.38 14.31 -2.94
C LEU A 57 -6.85 14.29 -2.95
N GLY A 58 -6.25 13.10 -2.80
CA GLY A 58 -4.80 12.91 -2.89
C GLY A 58 -4.23 13.32 -4.26
N GLN A 59 -4.92 13.01 -5.35
CA GLN A 59 -4.51 13.39 -6.71
C GLN A 59 -4.66 14.91 -6.93
N ILE A 60 -5.80 15.47 -6.55
CA ILE A 60 -6.12 16.90 -6.75
C ILE A 60 -5.19 17.79 -5.91
N ALA A 61 -4.91 17.42 -4.66
CA ALA A 61 -4.00 18.19 -3.81
C ALA A 61 -2.52 17.83 -4.07
N GLY A 62 -2.20 16.54 -4.05
CA GLY A 62 -0.81 16.06 -4.07
C GLY A 62 -0.10 16.28 -5.40
N GLY A 63 -0.79 16.07 -6.53
CA GLY A 63 -0.19 16.20 -7.87
C GLY A 63 0.38 17.61 -8.13
N PRO A 64 -0.46 18.67 -8.04
CA PRO A 64 -0.01 20.05 -8.22
C PRO A 64 1.05 20.48 -7.18
N LEU A 65 0.88 20.12 -5.91
CA LEU A 65 1.84 20.49 -4.85
C LEU A 65 3.22 19.89 -5.10
N VAL A 66 3.29 18.60 -5.42
CA VAL A 66 4.55 17.93 -5.78
C VAL A 66 5.11 18.50 -7.08
N GLY A 67 4.26 18.80 -8.06
CA GLY A 67 4.66 19.43 -9.32
C GLY A 67 5.32 20.79 -9.12
N LEU A 68 4.77 21.64 -8.25
CA LEU A 68 5.36 22.93 -7.89
C LEU A 68 6.74 22.76 -7.23
N ILE A 69 6.92 21.75 -6.39
CA ILE A 69 8.22 21.44 -5.80
C ILE A 69 9.22 20.99 -6.87
N GLY A 70 8.78 20.19 -7.83
CA GLY A 70 9.61 19.78 -8.97
C GLY A 70 10.06 20.96 -9.83
N LEU A 71 9.18 21.94 -10.01
CA LEU A 71 9.44 23.15 -10.80
C LEU A 71 10.35 24.15 -10.08
N HIS A 72 10.14 24.36 -8.77
CA HIS A 72 10.79 25.43 -8.03
C HIS A 72 12.00 24.99 -7.20
N ILE A 73 12.09 23.70 -6.83
CA ILE A 73 13.19 23.18 -6.00
C ILE A 73 14.06 22.21 -6.80
N SER A 74 13.56 21.02 -7.10
CA SER A 74 14.21 20.03 -7.96
C SER A 74 13.33 18.80 -8.14
N VAL A 75 13.59 18.04 -9.21
CA VAL A 75 12.95 16.73 -9.45
C VAL A 75 13.26 15.75 -8.31
N GLN A 76 14.48 15.75 -7.79
CA GLN A 76 14.87 14.88 -6.68
C GLN A 76 14.08 15.18 -5.40
N ALA A 77 13.86 16.46 -5.07
CA ALA A 77 13.05 16.84 -3.92
C ALA A 77 11.58 16.42 -4.09
N ALA A 78 11.00 16.59 -5.28
CA ALA A 78 9.64 16.17 -5.59
C ALA A 78 9.45 14.65 -5.47
N LEU A 79 10.41 13.87 -5.96
CA LEU A 79 10.43 12.41 -5.81
C LEU A 79 10.58 11.99 -4.35
N GLY A 80 11.46 12.64 -3.59
CA GLY A 80 11.66 12.37 -2.16
C GLY A 80 10.41 12.64 -1.33
N ILE A 81 9.70 13.74 -1.60
CA ILE A 81 8.44 14.08 -0.91
C ILE A 81 7.33 13.10 -1.29
N SER A 82 7.26 12.71 -2.56
CA SER A 82 6.29 11.69 -3.01
C SER A 82 6.53 10.34 -2.33
N ALA A 83 7.79 9.93 -2.18
CA ALA A 83 8.14 8.72 -1.43
C ALA A 83 7.81 8.88 0.07
N GLY A 84 8.10 10.04 0.66
CA GLY A 84 7.77 10.37 2.05
C GLY A 84 6.27 10.35 2.34
N ALA A 85 5.43 10.75 1.39
CA ALA A 85 3.97 10.74 1.54
C ALA A 85 3.39 9.32 1.74
N LEU A 86 4.12 8.27 1.36
CA LEU A 86 3.71 6.88 1.60
C LEU A 86 4.03 6.37 3.02
N VAL A 87 4.87 7.08 3.78
CA VAL A 87 5.34 6.64 5.10
C VAL A 87 4.18 6.35 6.07
N PRO A 88 3.14 7.19 6.22
CA PRO A 88 2.04 6.90 7.13
C PRO A 88 1.31 5.59 6.79
N ALA A 89 1.10 5.32 5.51
CA ALA A 89 0.44 4.09 5.06
C ALA A 89 1.28 2.85 5.41
N VAL A 90 2.59 2.90 5.16
CA VAL A 90 3.51 1.81 5.50
C VAL A 90 3.55 1.57 7.01
N LEU A 91 3.60 2.63 7.82
CA LEU A 91 3.59 2.51 9.28
C LEU A 91 2.31 1.84 9.79
N LEU A 92 1.15 2.22 9.27
CA LEU A 92 -0.13 1.60 9.65
C LEU A 92 -0.16 0.10 9.29
N LEU A 93 0.31 -0.27 8.09
CA LEU A 93 0.39 -1.68 7.69
C LEU A 93 1.35 -2.47 8.59
N LEU A 94 2.49 -1.90 8.96
CA LEU A 94 3.44 -2.54 9.88
C LEU A 94 2.84 -2.72 11.28
N VAL A 95 2.09 -1.72 11.78
CA VAL A 95 1.39 -1.82 13.06
C VAL A 95 0.37 -2.95 13.02
N VAL A 96 -0.45 -3.03 11.96
CA VAL A 96 -1.44 -4.10 11.79
C VAL A 96 -0.77 -5.47 11.70
N ALA A 97 0.28 -5.62 10.89
CA ALA A 97 1.02 -6.86 10.75
C ALA A 97 1.62 -7.34 12.08
N ARG A 98 2.19 -6.41 12.87
CA ARG A 98 2.69 -6.70 14.22
C ARG A 98 1.58 -7.16 15.16
N HIS A 99 0.44 -6.49 15.15
CA HIS A 99 -0.71 -6.88 15.97
C HIS A 99 -1.21 -8.29 15.63
N GLN A 100 -1.31 -8.63 14.35
CA GLN A 100 -1.74 -9.96 13.92
C GLN A 100 -0.77 -11.05 14.38
N ALA A 101 0.54 -10.82 14.25
CA ALA A 101 1.55 -11.77 14.73
C ALA A 101 1.44 -12.05 16.24
N LEU A 102 1.18 -11.01 17.05
CA LEU A 102 0.98 -11.16 18.49
C LEU A 102 -0.28 -11.96 18.84
N LEU A 103 -1.39 -11.73 18.12
CA LEU A 103 -2.63 -12.49 18.33
C LEU A 103 -2.48 -13.96 17.94
N SER A 104 -1.78 -14.24 16.83
CA SER A 104 -1.50 -15.62 16.40
C SER A 104 -0.63 -16.38 17.41
N ALA A 105 0.34 -15.71 18.05
CA ALA A 105 1.16 -16.31 19.10
C ALA A 105 0.42 -16.51 20.44
N ARG A 106 -0.58 -15.67 20.72
CA ARG A 106 -1.37 -15.72 21.97
C ARG A 106 -2.56 -16.67 21.89
N ARG A 107 -3.04 -17.01 20.68
CA ARG A 107 -4.03 -18.07 20.51
C ARG A 107 -3.41 -19.37 21.03
N PRO A 108 -3.93 -19.97 22.12
CA PRO A 108 -3.57 -21.35 22.41
C PRO A 108 -3.92 -22.13 21.15
N SER A 109 -3.01 -22.97 20.65
CA SER A 109 -3.38 -24.01 19.70
C SER A 109 -4.65 -24.60 20.26
N VAL A 110 -5.79 -24.44 19.57
CA VAL A 110 -7.03 -25.11 19.95
C VAL A 110 -6.59 -26.51 20.29
N ALA A 111 -6.67 -26.88 21.57
CA ALA A 111 -6.22 -28.18 22.04
C ALA A 111 -6.81 -29.16 21.05
N ASP A 112 -5.95 -29.96 20.43
CA ASP A 112 -6.36 -30.98 19.48
C ASP A 112 -7.63 -31.64 20.04
N PRO A 113 -8.79 -31.55 19.37
CA PRO A 113 -10.00 -32.23 19.86
C PRO A 113 -9.78 -33.75 19.95
N ALA A 114 -8.66 -34.28 19.46
CA ALA A 114 -8.21 -35.66 19.67
C ALA A 114 -7.32 -35.89 20.92
N ALA A 115 -6.96 -34.86 21.69
CA ALA A 115 -6.16 -34.95 22.92
C ALA A 115 -6.99 -34.79 24.21
N GLY A 116 -8.25 -35.23 24.15
CA GLY A 116 -9.18 -35.31 25.26
C GLY A 116 -9.98 -36.60 25.17
N ASP A 117 -9.40 -37.68 25.67
CA ASP A 117 -10.03 -38.72 26.47
C ASP A 117 -11.36 -39.28 25.91
N GLY A 118 -11.37 -40.50 25.36
CA GLY A 118 -11.23 -41.63 26.27
C GLY A 118 -12.45 -41.82 27.17
N TRP A 119 -13.66 -41.48 26.72
CA TRP A 119 -14.92 -41.88 27.35
C TRP A 119 -15.80 -42.49 26.25
N ARG A 120 -16.08 -43.81 26.22
CA ARG A 120 -16.86 -44.52 27.23
C ARG A 120 -18.07 -43.73 27.68
#